data_AF-A0A0G0UK68-F1
#
_entry.id   AF-A0A0G0UK68-F1
#
_cell.length_a   1.000
_cell.length_b   1.000
_cell.length_c   1.000
_cell.angle_alpha   90.00
_cell.angle_beta   90.00
_cell.angle_gamma   90.00
#
_symmetry.space_group_name_H-M   'P 1'
#
loop_
_entity.id
_entity.type
_entity.pdbx_description
1 polymer ?
#
loop_
_entity_poly.entity_id
_entity_poly.type
_entity_poly.pdbx_seq_one_letter_code
_entity_poly.pdbx_strand_id
1 'polypeptide(L)'
;MPKKLSLVLRGNTSRSALKAAIFGLFVFLAAAGWPLTVIFIVAAAYFYFQPFSKTRPMLSSFLILLVVSLLFVFYPFNEQWPLRLAVVLILSFLFFLLLGIKNLIFVHRQPLYHLFNNSLMFLVFVAFFLSDKSNFFALKYLLAGLAIFLLWHEAFRFALNLGQTAAKVNLLAAGFTFLNLQFFWAVALLPLGFLNSSALLLAMVLVMKESAIHHLNGTLNRQGALKNIIIFIASIVVIFAASRWRP
;
A
#
# COMPACT_ATOMS: atom_id res chain seq x y z
N MET A 1 -9.59 -22.25 -29.45
CA MET A 1 -8.51 -21.43 -28.84
C MET A 1 -8.77 -20.86 -27.43
N PRO A 2 -9.99 -20.47 -26.99
CA PRO A 2 -10.17 -19.83 -25.67
C PRO A 2 -9.87 -20.73 -24.46
N LYS A 3 -10.12 -22.06 -24.58
CA LYS A 3 -9.83 -23.03 -23.51
C LYS A 3 -8.35 -23.16 -23.15
N LYS A 4 -7.42 -22.99 -24.11
CA LYS A 4 -5.96 -23.05 -23.84
C LYS A 4 -5.47 -21.81 -23.08
N LEU A 5 -5.99 -20.63 -23.43
CA LEU A 5 -5.65 -19.37 -22.74
C LEU A 5 -6.17 -19.36 -21.30
N SER A 6 -7.38 -19.84 -21.06
CA SER A 6 -7.91 -19.95 -19.68
C SER A 6 -7.12 -20.94 -18.84
N LEU A 7 -6.66 -22.07 -19.41
CA LEU A 7 -5.83 -23.05 -18.71
C LEU A 7 -4.44 -22.49 -18.33
N VAL A 8 -3.79 -21.77 -19.24
CA VAL A 8 -2.48 -21.13 -18.98
C VAL A 8 -2.60 -20.03 -17.93
N LEU A 9 -3.65 -19.21 -17.99
CA LEU A 9 -3.93 -18.19 -16.97
C LEU A 9 -4.20 -18.82 -15.60
N ARG A 10 -4.99 -19.91 -15.55
CA ARG A 10 -5.30 -20.63 -14.31
C ARG A 10 -4.06 -21.26 -13.67
N GLY A 11 -3.13 -21.77 -14.49
CA GLY A 11 -1.83 -22.29 -14.03
C GLY A 11 -0.89 -21.20 -13.50
N ASN A 12 -0.91 -20.01 -14.09
CA ASN A 12 -0.11 -18.89 -13.60
C ASN A 12 -0.71 -18.25 -12.33
N THR A 13 -2.03 -18.15 -12.22
CA THR A 13 -2.70 -17.66 -11.00
C THR A 13 -2.42 -18.56 -9.80
N SER A 14 -2.47 -19.89 -9.97
CA SER A 14 -2.23 -20.82 -8.86
C SER A 14 -0.77 -20.78 -8.41
N ARG A 15 0.19 -20.65 -9.33
CA ARG A 15 1.61 -20.47 -9.00
C ARG A 15 1.85 -19.17 -8.21
N SER A 16 1.23 -18.06 -8.61
CA SER A 16 1.34 -16.81 -7.85
C SER A 16 0.66 -16.89 -6.48
N ALA A 17 -0.48 -17.57 -6.37
CA ALA A 17 -1.17 -17.79 -5.10
C ALA A 17 -0.32 -18.66 -4.16
N LEU A 18 0.32 -19.71 -4.67
CA LEU A 18 1.24 -20.55 -3.91
C LEU A 18 2.44 -19.73 -3.39
N LYS A 19 3.07 -18.92 -4.25
CA LYS A 19 4.16 -18.02 -3.84
C LYS A 19 3.73 -17.05 -2.75
N ALA A 20 2.51 -16.54 -2.82
CA ALA A 20 1.94 -15.67 -1.80
C ALA A 20 1.63 -16.38 -0.49
N ALA A 21 1.12 -17.62 -0.54
CA ALA A 21 0.92 -18.43 0.65
C ALA A 21 2.25 -18.76 1.33
N ILE A 22 3.29 -19.10 0.56
CA ILE A 22 4.64 -19.34 1.09
C ILE A 22 5.22 -18.05 1.68
N PHE A 23 5.02 -16.91 1.02
CA PHE A 23 5.40 -15.60 1.59
C PHE A 23 4.74 -15.37 2.94
N GLY A 24 3.42 -15.59 3.05
CA GLY A 24 2.70 -15.50 4.32
C GLY A 24 3.23 -16.41 5.40
N LEU A 25 3.51 -17.67 5.05
CA LEU A 25 4.10 -18.63 5.97
C LEU A 25 5.48 -18.16 6.47
N PHE A 26 6.31 -17.59 5.60
CA PHE A 26 7.59 -17.02 6.02
C PHE A 26 7.43 -15.77 6.87
N VAL A 27 6.47 -14.88 6.60
CA VAL A 27 6.14 -13.75 7.50
C VAL A 27 5.74 -14.27 8.87
N PHE A 28 4.90 -15.31 8.92
CA PHE A 28 4.49 -15.95 10.17
C PHE A 28 5.70 -16.54 10.90
N LEU A 29 6.59 -17.26 10.24
CA LEU A 29 7.75 -17.89 10.87
C LEU A 29 8.87 -16.91 11.23
N ALA A 30 9.00 -15.78 10.53
CA ALA A 30 10.04 -14.78 10.79
C ALA A 30 10.03 -14.25 12.23
N ALA A 31 8.86 -14.27 12.88
CA ALA A 31 8.69 -13.91 14.28
C ALA A 31 9.47 -14.80 15.26
N ALA A 32 9.82 -16.03 14.89
CA ALA A 32 10.48 -16.98 15.77
C ALA A 32 11.99 -16.75 15.90
N GLY A 33 12.60 -15.88 15.09
CA GLY A 33 14.00 -15.49 15.27
C GLY A 33 14.66 -14.85 14.04
N TRP A 34 15.85 -14.30 14.27
CA TRP A 34 16.65 -13.61 13.25
C TRP A 34 17.01 -14.49 12.03
N PRO A 35 17.31 -15.81 12.14
CA PRO A 35 17.66 -16.61 10.96
C PRO A 35 16.46 -16.77 10.00
N LEU A 36 15.26 -16.95 10.58
CA LEU A 36 14.03 -17.06 9.81
C LEU A 36 13.65 -15.73 9.14
N THR A 37 13.99 -14.60 9.77
CA THR A 37 13.84 -13.28 9.16
C THR A 37 14.73 -13.13 7.92
N VAL A 38 15.99 -13.59 7.98
CA VAL A 38 16.90 -13.58 6.82
C VAL A 38 16.36 -14.48 5.69
N ILE A 39 15.89 -15.68 6.03
CA ILE A 39 15.28 -16.60 5.06
C ILE A 39 14.04 -15.96 4.41
N PHE A 40 13.20 -15.28 5.20
CA PHE A 40 12.05 -14.53 4.68
C PHE A 40 12.46 -13.47 3.66
N ILE A 41 13.45 -12.63 3.99
CA ILE A 41 13.93 -11.57 3.09
C ILE A 41 14.45 -12.17 1.77
N VAL A 42 15.27 -13.22 1.86
CA VAL A 42 15.83 -13.90 0.69
C VAL A 42 14.74 -14.56 -0.15
N ALA A 43 13.78 -15.25 0.47
CA ALA A 43 12.67 -15.90 -0.22
C ALA A 43 11.74 -14.87 -0.91
N ALA A 44 11.41 -13.78 -0.22
CA ALA A 44 10.60 -12.68 -0.77
C ALA A 44 11.29 -12.06 -2.00
N ALA A 45 12.59 -11.78 -1.89
CA ALA A 45 13.39 -11.27 -3.00
C ALA A 45 13.42 -12.28 -4.17
N TYR A 46 13.70 -13.54 -3.91
CA TYR A 46 13.73 -14.60 -4.92
C TYR A 46 12.40 -14.70 -5.69
N PHE A 47 11.27 -14.75 -4.97
CA PHE A 47 9.95 -14.81 -5.61
C PHE A 47 9.60 -13.55 -6.38
N TYR A 48 10.01 -12.38 -5.89
CA TYR A 48 9.82 -11.13 -6.62
C TYR A 48 10.64 -11.14 -7.90
N PHE A 49 11.94 -11.43 -7.87
CA PHE A 49 12.81 -11.31 -9.05
C PHE A 49 12.50 -12.34 -10.16
N GLN A 50 11.80 -13.42 -9.86
CA GLN A 50 11.43 -14.43 -10.85
C GLN A 50 10.10 -14.10 -11.58
N PRO A 51 10.06 -13.96 -12.92
CA PRO A 51 11.16 -14.08 -13.89
C PRO A 51 11.98 -12.78 -14.06
N PHE A 52 13.31 -12.92 -14.20
CA PHE A 52 14.29 -11.80 -14.24
C PHE A 52 14.07 -10.79 -15.37
N SER A 53 13.32 -11.17 -16.41
CA SER A 53 13.04 -10.33 -17.60
C SER A 53 12.18 -9.07 -17.28
N LYS A 54 11.41 -9.05 -16.19
CA LYS A 54 10.51 -7.93 -15.83
C LYS A 54 10.79 -7.39 -14.42
N THR A 55 12.05 -7.12 -14.11
CA THR A 55 12.50 -6.88 -12.72
C THR A 55 12.09 -5.52 -12.13
N ARG A 56 12.01 -4.46 -12.94
CA ARG A 56 11.95 -3.07 -12.43
C ARG A 56 10.58 -2.39 -12.24
N PRO A 57 9.43 -2.83 -12.80
CA PRO A 57 8.26 -1.95 -12.89
C PRO A 57 7.59 -1.64 -11.53
N MET A 58 7.81 -2.44 -10.49
CA MET A 58 7.13 -2.29 -9.17
C MET A 58 8.09 -2.51 -7.99
N LEU A 59 9.37 -2.18 -8.17
CA LEU A 59 10.40 -2.43 -7.16
C LEU A 59 10.15 -1.59 -5.90
N SER A 60 9.70 -0.35 -6.06
CA SER A 60 9.38 0.54 -4.94
C SER A 60 8.26 -0.02 -4.07
N SER A 61 7.13 -0.41 -4.68
CA SER A 61 6.05 -1.11 -3.98
C SER A 61 6.51 -2.40 -3.28
N PHE A 62 7.38 -3.19 -3.92
CA PHE A 62 7.92 -4.42 -3.30
C PHE A 62 8.77 -4.11 -2.07
N LEU A 63 9.69 -3.15 -2.15
CA LEU A 63 10.54 -2.77 -1.02
C LEU A 63 9.69 -2.24 0.14
N ILE A 64 8.67 -1.43 -0.13
CA ILE A 64 7.77 -0.92 0.90
C ILE A 64 6.98 -2.06 1.53
N LEU A 65 6.44 -2.98 0.73
CA LEU A 65 5.75 -4.16 1.25
C LEU A 65 6.66 -5.02 2.13
N LEU A 66 7.93 -5.20 1.74
CA LEU A 66 8.92 -5.95 2.51
C LEU A 66 9.23 -5.26 3.84
N VAL A 67 9.52 -3.95 3.82
CA VAL A 67 9.80 -3.16 5.04
C VAL A 67 8.59 -3.16 5.97
N VAL A 68 7.39 -2.92 5.43
CA VAL A 68 6.14 -2.97 6.19
C VAL A 68 5.93 -4.36 6.81
N SER A 69 6.16 -5.43 6.04
CA SER A 69 6.04 -6.80 6.56
C SER A 69 6.99 -7.05 7.74
N LEU A 70 8.25 -6.60 7.63
CA LEU A 70 9.22 -6.70 8.72
C LEU A 70 8.79 -5.90 9.96
N LEU A 71 8.31 -4.66 9.77
CA LEU A 71 7.83 -3.85 10.88
C LEU A 71 6.70 -4.54 11.65
N PHE A 72 5.76 -5.19 10.95
CA PHE A 72 4.68 -5.94 11.59
C PHE A 72 5.15 -7.22 12.28
N VAL A 73 6.20 -7.89 11.79
CA VAL A 73 6.79 -9.06 12.45
C VAL A 73 7.37 -8.69 13.83
N PHE A 74 8.02 -7.53 13.93
CA PHE A 74 8.64 -7.06 15.18
C PHE A 74 7.69 -6.30 16.11
N TYR A 75 6.44 -6.09 15.71
CA TYR A 75 5.48 -5.34 16.52
C TYR A 75 4.78 -6.26 17.55
N PRO A 76 4.52 -5.83 18.80
CA PRO A 76 3.96 -6.67 19.87
C PRO A 76 2.54 -7.21 19.61
N PHE A 77 1.82 -6.75 18.58
CA PHE A 77 0.56 -7.39 18.16
C PHE A 77 0.74 -8.84 17.71
N ASN A 78 1.96 -9.24 17.41
CA ASN A 78 2.31 -10.59 17.02
C ASN A 78 2.10 -11.64 18.14
N GLU A 79 1.91 -11.20 19.38
CA GLU A 79 1.57 -12.06 20.53
C GLU A 79 0.10 -12.50 20.51
N GLN A 80 -0.79 -11.72 19.87
CA GLN A 80 -2.20 -12.07 19.74
C GLN A 80 -2.45 -12.88 18.47
N TRP A 81 -2.65 -14.19 18.64
CA TRP A 81 -2.88 -15.16 17.56
C TRP A 81 -3.86 -14.71 16.45
N PRO A 82 -5.08 -14.21 16.75
CA PRO A 82 -6.03 -13.84 15.69
C PRO A 82 -5.58 -12.60 14.90
N LEU A 83 -5.01 -11.59 15.56
CA LEU A 83 -4.52 -10.38 14.88
C LEU A 83 -3.33 -10.68 13.99
N ARG A 84 -2.40 -11.51 14.47
CA ARG A 84 -1.25 -11.99 13.68
C ARG A 84 -1.69 -12.67 12.39
N LEU A 85 -2.65 -13.59 12.48
CA LEU A 85 -3.17 -14.28 11.29
C LEU A 85 -3.81 -13.30 10.30
N ALA A 86 -4.59 -12.34 10.78
CA ALA A 86 -5.20 -11.33 9.91
C ALA A 86 -4.15 -10.51 9.15
N VAL A 87 -3.09 -10.05 9.85
CA VAL A 87 -1.99 -9.29 9.23
C VAL A 87 -1.25 -10.13 8.19
N VAL A 88 -0.92 -11.39 8.52
CA VAL A 88 -0.25 -12.31 7.58
C VAL A 88 -1.09 -12.53 6.33
N LEU A 89 -2.39 -12.73 6.46
CA LEU A 89 -3.30 -12.92 5.33
C LEU A 89 -3.36 -11.67 4.45
N ILE A 90 -3.45 -10.47 5.04
CA ILE A 90 -3.45 -9.20 4.31
C ILE A 90 -2.13 -9.02 3.54
N LEU A 91 -0.99 -9.23 4.19
CA LEU A 91 0.33 -9.10 3.54
C LEU A 91 0.53 -10.13 2.42
N SER A 92 0.08 -11.37 2.63
CA SER A 92 0.11 -12.42 1.61
C SER A 92 -0.75 -12.04 0.41
N PHE A 93 -1.95 -11.53 0.65
CA PHE A 93 -2.85 -11.07 -0.40
C PHE A 93 -2.25 -9.90 -1.18
N LEU A 94 -1.61 -8.94 -0.51
CA LEU A 94 -0.91 -7.84 -1.19
C LEU A 94 0.27 -8.34 -2.03
N PHE A 95 1.04 -9.31 -1.53
CA PHE A 95 2.11 -9.93 -2.31
C PHE A 95 1.58 -10.68 -3.54
N PHE A 96 0.44 -11.36 -3.41
CA PHE A 96 -0.26 -11.98 -4.53
C PHE A 96 -0.67 -10.94 -5.58
N LEU A 97 -1.29 -9.82 -5.16
CA LEU A 97 -1.67 -8.74 -6.07
C LEU A 97 -0.45 -8.15 -6.79
N LEU A 98 0.64 -7.89 -6.05
CA LEU A 98 1.88 -7.37 -6.62
C LEU A 98 2.44 -8.31 -7.70
N LEU A 99 2.55 -9.61 -7.40
CA LEU A 99 3.01 -10.59 -8.39
C LEU A 99 2.05 -10.72 -9.57
N GLY A 100 0.74 -10.66 -9.33
CA GLY A 100 -0.27 -10.77 -10.37
C GLY A 100 -0.29 -9.58 -11.33
N ILE A 101 -0.11 -8.36 -10.82
CA ILE A 101 0.02 -7.14 -11.63
C ILE A 101 1.34 -7.19 -12.41
N LYS A 102 2.45 -7.50 -11.75
CA LYS A 102 3.79 -7.61 -12.37
C LYS A 102 3.83 -8.64 -13.51
N ASN A 103 3.32 -9.85 -13.25
CA ASN A 103 3.36 -10.96 -14.20
C ASN A 103 2.22 -10.92 -15.23
N LEU A 104 1.47 -9.81 -15.29
CA LEU A 104 0.41 -9.58 -16.26
C LEU A 104 -0.71 -10.64 -16.21
N ILE A 105 -0.92 -11.25 -15.05
CA ILE A 105 -1.88 -12.35 -14.84
C ILE A 105 -3.31 -11.82 -14.92
N PHE A 106 -3.53 -10.59 -14.48
CA PHE A 106 -4.84 -9.95 -14.49
C PHE A 106 -5.15 -9.26 -15.82
N VAL A 107 -6.42 -9.41 -16.24
CA VAL A 107 -6.99 -8.72 -17.41
C VAL A 107 -7.15 -7.22 -17.12
N HIS A 108 -7.77 -6.88 -15.98
CA HIS A 108 -8.00 -5.48 -15.56
C HIS A 108 -6.96 -5.05 -14.50
N ARG A 109 -5.82 -4.51 -14.96
CA ARG A 109 -4.67 -4.21 -14.08
C ARG A 109 -4.78 -2.91 -13.31
N GLN A 110 -5.37 -1.87 -13.92
CA GLN A 110 -5.54 -0.57 -13.28
C GLN A 110 -6.32 -0.61 -11.96
N PRO A 111 -7.54 -1.16 -11.88
CA PRO A 111 -8.29 -1.17 -10.62
C PRO A 111 -7.56 -1.98 -9.53
N LEU A 112 -6.95 -3.12 -9.90
CA LEU A 112 -6.19 -3.94 -8.96
C LEU A 112 -4.93 -3.24 -8.46
N TYR A 113 -4.26 -2.48 -9.32
CA TYR A 113 -3.12 -1.65 -8.91
C TYR A 113 -3.54 -0.55 -7.96
N HIS A 114 -4.64 0.16 -8.23
CA HIS A 114 -5.15 1.18 -7.32
C HIS A 114 -5.51 0.57 -5.96
N LEU A 115 -6.18 -0.58 -5.92
CA LEU A 115 -6.48 -1.31 -4.69
C LEU A 115 -5.19 -1.70 -3.94
N PHE A 116 -4.21 -2.26 -4.64
CA PHE A 116 -2.92 -2.65 -4.05
C PHE A 116 -2.18 -1.44 -3.48
N ASN A 117 -2.02 -0.36 -4.25
CA ASN A 117 -1.29 0.84 -3.86
C ASN A 117 -1.98 1.56 -2.68
N ASN A 118 -3.32 1.67 -2.70
CA ASN A 118 -4.08 2.28 -1.60
C ASN A 118 -3.98 1.43 -0.32
N SER A 119 -4.10 0.11 -0.44
CA SER A 119 -3.93 -0.81 0.69
C SER A 119 -2.51 -0.74 1.28
N LEU A 120 -1.50 -0.59 0.42
CA LEU A 120 -0.11 -0.45 0.87
C LEU A 120 0.13 0.90 1.55
N MET A 121 -0.43 2.00 1.03
CA MET A 121 -0.42 3.30 1.73
C MET A 121 -1.10 3.20 3.09
N PHE A 122 -2.25 2.53 3.18
CA PHE A 122 -2.93 2.31 4.45
C PHE A 122 -2.05 1.57 5.45
N LEU A 123 -1.35 0.50 5.04
CA LEU A 123 -0.43 -0.21 5.93
C LEU A 123 0.76 0.65 6.38
N VAL A 124 1.29 1.52 5.51
CA VAL A 124 2.31 2.51 5.91
C VAL A 124 1.76 3.45 6.97
N PHE A 125 0.51 3.90 6.83
CA PHE A 125 -0.13 4.79 7.79
C PHE A 125 -0.39 4.10 9.13
N VAL A 126 -0.82 2.83 9.10
CA VAL A 126 -0.99 2.00 10.29
C VAL A 126 0.36 1.81 10.99
N ALA A 127 1.40 1.44 10.26
CA ALA A 127 2.74 1.26 10.83
C ALA A 127 3.28 2.56 11.48
N PHE A 128 3.03 3.72 10.86
CA PHE A 128 3.39 5.01 11.44
C PHE A 128 2.64 5.27 12.75
N PHE A 129 1.30 5.31 12.72
CA PHE A 129 0.49 5.67 13.91
C PHE A 129 0.56 4.67 15.04
N LEU A 130 0.89 3.41 14.76
CA LEU A 130 1.20 2.44 15.81
C LEU A 130 2.49 2.77 16.56
N SER A 131 3.46 3.33 15.85
CA SER A 131 4.78 3.58 16.39
C SER A 131 5.00 5.05 16.81
N ASP A 132 4.01 5.91 16.58
CA ASP A 132 4.07 7.36 16.79
C ASP A 132 4.48 7.78 18.21
N LYS A 133 4.00 7.05 19.22
CA LYS A 133 4.28 7.31 20.64
C LYS A 133 5.69 6.90 21.10
N SER A 134 6.55 6.38 20.22
CA SER A 134 7.90 5.96 20.61
C SER A 134 8.95 7.03 20.29
N ASN A 135 10.14 6.85 20.87
CA ASN A 135 11.32 7.64 20.52
C ASN A 135 11.56 7.63 18.99
N PHE A 136 12.14 8.70 18.46
CA PHE A 136 12.47 8.91 17.02
C PHE A 136 11.30 9.27 16.07
N PHE A 137 10.34 10.08 16.52
CA PHE A 137 9.25 10.60 15.67
C PHE A 137 9.74 11.16 14.32
N ALA A 138 10.76 12.03 14.33
CA ALA A 138 11.27 12.67 13.12
C ALA A 138 11.79 11.66 12.07
N LEU A 139 12.52 10.63 12.50
CA LEU A 139 13.04 9.60 11.61
C LEU A 139 11.90 8.81 10.96
N LYS A 140 10.89 8.43 11.75
CA LYS A 140 9.72 7.69 11.28
C LYS A 140 8.89 8.51 10.31
N TYR A 141 8.74 9.79 10.60
CA TYR A 141 8.05 10.74 9.74
C TYR A 141 8.74 10.88 8.38
N LEU A 142 10.08 11.00 8.36
CA LEU A 142 10.86 11.01 7.13
C LEU A 142 10.76 9.69 6.35
N LEU A 143 10.84 8.55 7.03
CA LEU A 143 10.70 7.23 6.39
C LEU A 143 9.30 7.02 5.81
N ALA A 144 8.25 7.44 6.53
CA ALA A 144 6.88 7.42 6.04
C ALA A 144 6.72 8.33 4.82
N GLY A 145 7.28 9.55 4.87
CA GLY A 145 7.33 10.48 3.74
C GLY A 145 8.01 9.88 2.51
N LEU A 146 9.15 9.22 2.69
CA LEU A 146 9.86 8.54 1.61
C LEU A 146 9.03 7.39 1.01
N ALA A 147 8.38 6.58 1.85
CA ALA A 147 7.48 5.52 1.38
C ALA A 147 6.29 6.10 0.59
N ILE A 148 5.66 7.16 1.09
CA ILE A 148 4.54 7.86 0.43
C ILE A 148 4.98 8.44 -0.91
N PHE A 149 6.15 9.07 -0.96
CA PHE A 149 6.72 9.60 -2.19
C PHE A 149 6.91 8.52 -3.25
N LEU A 150 7.53 7.40 -2.86
CA LEU A 150 7.74 6.28 -3.76
C LEU A 150 6.41 5.69 -4.28
N LEU A 151 5.38 5.60 -3.43
CA LEU A 151 4.05 5.11 -3.81
C LEU A 151 3.31 6.07 -4.74
N TRP A 152 3.38 7.38 -4.50
CA TRP A 152 2.81 8.39 -5.40
C TRP A 152 3.54 8.42 -6.73
N HIS A 153 4.87 8.38 -6.70
CA HIS A 153 5.70 8.36 -7.89
C HIS A 153 5.40 7.13 -8.75
N GLU A 154 5.31 5.93 -8.15
CA GLU A 154 4.90 4.73 -8.87
C GLU A 154 3.46 4.84 -9.40
N ALA A 155 2.54 5.39 -8.60
CA ALA A 155 1.14 5.53 -8.99
C ALA A 155 0.93 6.49 -10.16
N PHE A 156 1.63 7.63 -10.18
CA PHE A 156 1.58 8.57 -11.30
C PHE A 156 2.23 7.99 -12.55
N ARG A 157 3.34 7.26 -12.44
CA ARG A 157 3.91 6.55 -13.60
C ARG A 157 2.92 5.53 -14.18
N PHE A 158 2.24 4.80 -13.32
CA PHE A 158 1.28 3.76 -13.72
C PHE A 158 -0.02 4.34 -14.30
N ALA A 159 -0.51 5.44 -13.72
CA ALA A 159 -1.75 6.10 -14.15
C ALA A 159 -1.56 6.93 -15.42
N LEU A 160 -0.45 7.65 -15.54
CA LEU A 160 -0.27 8.62 -16.61
C LEU A 160 0.09 8.00 -17.95
N ASN A 161 0.76 6.83 -18.02
CA ASN A 161 1.07 6.01 -19.22
C ASN A 161 1.45 6.72 -20.55
N LEU A 162 1.65 8.04 -20.59
CA LEU A 162 1.62 8.88 -21.78
C LEU A 162 2.64 10.00 -21.63
N GLY A 163 3.86 9.76 -22.12
CA GLY A 163 4.79 10.79 -22.64
C GLY A 163 5.24 11.92 -21.71
N GLN A 164 4.81 11.99 -20.45
CA GLN A 164 5.19 13.07 -19.56
C GLN A 164 6.63 12.92 -19.08
N THR A 165 7.36 14.04 -19.09
CA THR A 165 8.75 14.12 -18.65
C THR A 165 8.88 13.61 -17.21
N ALA A 166 9.91 12.82 -16.91
CA ALA A 166 10.15 12.27 -15.56
C ALA A 166 10.14 13.35 -14.46
N ALA A 167 10.57 14.58 -14.79
CA ALA A 167 10.53 15.73 -13.90
C ALA A 167 9.11 16.09 -13.44
N LYS A 168 8.09 16.04 -14.32
CA LYS A 168 6.69 16.35 -13.97
C LYS A 168 6.13 15.34 -12.97
N VAL A 169 6.41 14.05 -13.21
CA VAL A 169 5.98 12.96 -12.32
C VAL A 169 6.61 13.11 -10.93
N ASN A 170 7.91 13.42 -10.89
CA ASN A 170 8.61 13.66 -9.62
C ASN A 170 8.05 14.87 -8.87
N LEU A 171 7.77 15.97 -9.58
CA LEU A 171 7.22 17.17 -8.98
C LEU A 171 5.81 16.94 -8.42
N LEU A 172 4.95 16.26 -9.18
CA LEU A 172 3.63 15.86 -8.69
C LEU A 172 3.74 14.94 -7.47
N ALA A 173 4.57 13.89 -7.54
CA ALA A 173 4.77 12.99 -6.43
C ALA A 173 5.29 13.71 -5.17
N ALA A 174 6.24 14.63 -5.33
CA ALA A 174 6.76 15.44 -4.23
C ALA A 174 5.68 16.37 -3.63
N GLY A 175 4.91 17.05 -4.48
CA GLY A 175 3.82 17.94 -4.04
C GLY A 175 2.73 17.19 -3.27
N PHE A 176 2.25 16.05 -3.81
CA PHE A 176 1.26 15.23 -3.11
C PHE A 176 1.83 14.60 -1.83
N THR A 177 3.11 14.23 -1.81
CA THR A 177 3.76 13.73 -0.58
C THR A 177 3.83 14.81 0.47
N PHE A 178 4.23 16.02 0.11
CA PHE A 178 4.29 17.15 1.03
C PHE A 178 2.91 17.43 1.63
N LEU A 179 1.86 17.47 0.80
CA LEU A 179 0.49 17.63 1.30
C LEU A 179 0.11 16.50 2.27
N ASN A 180 0.38 15.24 1.91
CA ASN A 180 0.12 14.10 2.80
C ASN A 180 0.85 14.21 4.13
N LEU A 181 2.10 14.67 4.12
CA LEU A 181 2.89 14.91 5.33
C LEU A 181 2.29 16.00 6.23
N GLN A 182 1.74 17.08 5.65
CA GLN A 182 0.99 18.08 6.43
C GLN A 182 -0.25 17.47 7.09
N PHE A 183 -0.99 16.63 6.36
CA PHE A 183 -2.13 15.91 6.93
C PHE A 183 -1.70 14.91 8.01
N PHE A 184 -0.57 14.24 7.84
CA PHE A 184 0.01 13.39 8.88
C PHE A 184 0.17 14.14 10.19
N TRP A 185 0.79 15.33 10.12
CA TRP A 185 1.02 16.16 11.28
C TRP A 185 -0.30 16.62 11.91
N ALA A 186 -1.27 17.07 11.09
CA ALA A 186 -2.59 17.47 11.57
C ALA A 186 -3.35 16.31 12.24
N VAL A 187 -3.30 15.10 11.68
CA VAL A 187 -3.99 13.92 12.21
C VAL A 187 -3.29 13.36 13.45
N ALA A 188 -1.96 13.47 13.55
CA ALA A 188 -1.21 13.05 14.74
C ALA A 188 -1.56 13.86 15.99
N LEU A 189 -2.04 15.11 15.83
CA LEU A 189 -2.51 15.94 16.93
C LEU A 189 -3.92 15.57 17.41
N LEU A 190 -4.69 14.81 16.62
CA LEU A 190 -6.04 14.40 17.00
C LEU A 190 -5.98 13.20 17.96
N PRO A 191 -6.79 13.16 19.03
CA PRO A 191 -6.87 12.03 19.97
C PRO A 191 -7.66 10.85 19.38
N LEU A 192 -7.27 10.41 18.19
CA LEU A 192 -7.87 9.30 17.46
C LEU A 192 -7.04 8.03 17.68
N GLY A 193 -7.72 6.89 17.75
CA GLY A 193 -7.04 5.59 17.72
C GLY A 193 -6.30 5.38 16.39
N PHE A 194 -5.18 4.65 16.42
CA PHE A 194 -4.31 4.46 15.25
C PHE A 194 -5.05 4.03 13.98
N LEU A 195 -6.02 3.12 14.07
CA LEU A 195 -6.83 2.68 12.92
C LEU A 195 -7.64 3.82 12.30
N ASN A 196 -8.24 4.67 13.14
CA ASN A 196 -9.06 5.79 12.70
C ASN A 196 -8.19 6.89 12.10
N SER A 197 -7.02 7.16 12.68
CA SER A 197 -6.02 8.08 12.12
C SER A 197 -5.54 7.62 10.74
N SER A 198 -5.20 6.32 10.60
CA SER A 198 -4.81 5.74 9.31
C SER A 198 -5.95 5.77 8.29
N ALA A 199 -7.19 5.51 8.71
CA ALA A 199 -8.36 5.53 7.83
C ALA A 199 -8.67 6.96 7.34
N LEU A 200 -8.52 7.96 8.21
CA LEU A 200 -8.71 9.37 7.87
C LEU A 200 -7.69 9.83 6.83
N LEU A 201 -6.41 9.51 7.01
CA LEU A 201 -5.38 9.80 6.01
C LEU A 201 -5.62 9.06 4.70
N LEU A 202 -6.05 7.80 4.75
CA LEU A 202 -6.39 7.06 3.53
C LEU A 202 -7.54 7.72 2.78
N ALA A 203 -8.59 8.15 3.48
CA ALA A 203 -9.70 8.87 2.86
C ALA A 203 -9.22 10.15 2.16
N MET A 204 -8.32 10.92 2.80
CA MET A 204 -7.71 12.10 2.20
C MET A 204 -6.91 11.75 0.93
N VAL A 205 -6.07 10.72 0.99
CA VAL A 205 -5.32 10.21 -0.17
C VAL A 205 -6.24 9.82 -1.31
N LEU A 206 -7.34 9.12 -1.04
CA LEU A 206 -8.27 8.67 -2.07
C LEU A 206 -8.86 9.85 -2.84
N VAL A 207 -9.34 10.86 -2.11
CA VAL A 207 -9.88 12.10 -2.71
C VAL A 207 -8.82 12.83 -3.53
N MET A 208 -7.60 12.96 -2.98
CA MET A 208 -6.48 13.58 -3.69
C MET A 208 -6.15 12.83 -4.98
N LYS A 209 -6.08 11.49 -4.91
CA LYS A 209 -5.70 10.63 -6.04
C LYS A 209 -6.73 10.68 -7.14
N GLU A 210 -8.01 10.61 -6.79
CA GLU A 210 -9.10 10.71 -7.75
C GLU A 210 -9.15 12.10 -8.40
N SER A 211 -9.00 13.16 -7.61
CA SER A 211 -8.93 14.54 -8.11
C SER A 211 -7.73 14.75 -9.03
N ALA A 212 -6.56 14.21 -8.66
CA ALA A 212 -5.34 14.28 -9.48
C ALA A 212 -5.52 13.57 -10.81
N ILE A 213 -6.04 12.33 -10.81
CA ILE A 213 -6.24 11.55 -12.03
C ILE A 213 -7.25 12.24 -12.95
N HIS A 214 -8.38 12.71 -12.43
CA HIS A 214 -9.37 13.42 -13.26
C HIS A 214 -8.86 14.74 -13.81
N HIS A 215 -8.12 15.51 -13.00
CA HIS A 215 -7.50 16.74 -13.46
C HIS A 215 -6.48 16.49 -14.57
N LEU A 216 -5.59 15.52 -14.36
CA LEU A 216 -4.53 15.19 -15.33
C LEU A 216 -5.09 14.60 -16.63
N ASN A 217 -6.23 13.91 -16.56
CA ASN A 217 -6.93 13.39 -17.74
C ASN A 217 -7.85 14.43 -18.41
N GLY A 218 -7.94 15.66 -17.89
CA GLY A 218 -8.83 16.70 -18.42
C GLY A 218 -10.33 16.37 -18.28
N THR A 219 -10.69 15.38 -17.46
CA THR A 219 -12.08 14.89 -17.29
C THR A 219 -12.71 15.39 -16.00
N LEU A 220 -12.17 16.47 -15.42
CA LEU A 220 -12.64 17.00 -14.15
C LEU A 220 -14.04 17.63 -14.33
N ASN A 221 -15.06 16.82 -14.06
CA ASN A 221 -16.44 17.26 -14.05
C ASN A 221 -16.84 17.71 -12.63
N ARG A 222 -17.58 18.82 -12.53
CA ARG A 222 -18.12 19.34 -11.26
C ARG A 222 -18.91 18.29 -10.49
N GLN A 223 -19.66 17.44 -11.18
CA GLN A 223 -20.42 16.35 -10.57
C GLN A 223 -19.50 15.30 -9.90
N GLY A 224 -18.37 14.97 -10.52
CA GLY A 224 -17.38 14.04 -9.96
C GLY A 224 -16.71 14.62 -8.72
N ALA A 225 -16.32 15.90 -8.75
CA ALA A 225 -15.73 16.57 -7.60
C ALA A 225 -16.70 16.62 -6.40
N LEU A 226 -17.98 16.96 -6.63
CA LEU A 226 -19.00 16.97 -5.58
C LEU A 226 -19.24 15.58 -4.99
N LYS A 227 -19.30 14.54 -5.84
CA LYS A 227 -19.43 13.16 -5.38
C LYS A 227 -18.28 12.76 -4.46
N ASN A 228 -17.04 13.13 -4.80
CA ASN A 228 -15.86 12.80 -4.00
C ASN A 228 -15.88 13.54 -2.66
N ILE A 229 -16.28 14.81 -2.65
CA ILE A 229 -16.47 15.60 -1.42
C ILE A 229 -17.55 14.95 -0.53
N ILE A 230 -18.67 14.51 -1.10
CA ILE A 230 -19.74 13.85 -0.33
C ILE A 230 -19.24 12.54 0.28
N ILE A 231 -18.55 11.70 -0.50
CA ILE A 231 -17.97 10.44 -0.01
C ILE A 231 -16.93 10.72 1.09
N PHE A 232 -16.12 11.76 0.93
CA PHE A 232 -15.14 12.17 1.92
C PHE A 232 -15.80 12.60 3.24
N ILE A 233 -16.79 13.49 3.17
CA ILE A 233 -17.54 13.95 4.34
C ILE A 233 -18.23 12.77 5.03
N ALA A 234 -18.89 11.90 4.26
CA ALA A 234 -19.53 10.71 4.82
C ALA A 234 -18.51 9.79 5.52
N SER A 235 -17.34 9.59 4.92
CA SER A 235 -16.25 8.79 5.50
C SER A 235 -15.72 9.41 6.79
N ILE A 236 -15.51 10.73 6.80
CA ILE A 236 -15.11 11.48 8.01
C ILE A 236 -16.14 11.27 9.11
N VAL A 237 -17.42 11.49 8.83
CA VAL A 237 -18.49 11.35 9.84
C VAL A 237 -18.49 9.95 10.43
N VAL A 238 -18.36 8.90 9.61
CA VAL A 238 -18.28 7.51 10.08
C VAL A 238 -17.04 7.28 10.94
N ILE A 239 -15.87 7.77 10.53
CA ILE A 239 -14.61 7.61 11.29
C ILE A 239 -14.69 8.31 12.64
N PHE A 240 -15.20 9.53 12.68
CA PHE A 240 -15.37 10.28 13.92
C PHE A 240 -16.45 9.66 14.82
N ALA A 241 -17.56 9.17 14.26
CA ALA A 241 -18.58 8.46 15.02
C ALA A 241 -18.06 7.14 15.62
N ALA A 242 -17.21 6.42 14.88
CA ALA A 242 -16.57 5.19 15.35
C ALA A 242 -15.39 5.45 16.30
N SER A 243 -14.89 6.69 16.37
CA SER A 243 -13.78 7.04 17.25
C SER A 243 -14.23 7.10 18.70
N ARG A 244 -13.62 6.26 19.54
CA ARG A 244 -13.70 6.43 21.00
C ARG A 244 -12.65 7.46 21.38
N TRP A 245 -13.09 8.69 21.59
CA TRP A 245 -12.26 9.77 22.10
C TRP A 245 -11.87 9.37 23.53
N ARG A 246 -10.61 8.96 23.70
CA ARG A 246 -10.04 8.75 25.02
C ARG A 246 -9.29 10.05 25.37
N PRO A 247 -9.62 10.70 26.50
CA PRO A 247 -8.87 11.87 26.95
C PRO A 247 -7.40 11.51 27.23
#